data_AF-V4ATK8-F1
#
_entry.id   AF-V4ATK8-F1
#
_cell.length_a   1.000
_cell.length_b   1.000
_cell.length_c   1.000
_cell.angle_alpha   90.00
_cell.angle_beta   90.00
_cell.angle_gamma   90.00
#
_symmetry.space_group_name_H-M   'P 1'
#
loop_
_entity.id
_entity.type
_entity.pdbx_description
1 polymer ?
#
loop_
_entity_poly.entity_id
_entity_poly.type
_entity_poly.pdbx_seq_one_letter_code
_entity_poly.pdbx_strand_id
1 'polypeptide(L)'
;MNSYTVSLSVLVFVACFSQISGQAACNLFPCVNGVCELNAAGVPSCNCYPGYKPIATIPQYCVDIDECLENPTNPCSPFRCCNEAGRFRCTRERTCQYRPKSSFNPLYLLLLRGGGK
;
A
#
# COMPACT_ATOMS: atom_id res chain seq x y z
N MET A 1 -4.10 -18.41 -50.85
CA MET A 1 -4.40 -18.65 -49.43
C MET A 1 -3.11 -18.45 -48.66
N ASN A 2 -2.92 -17.28 -48.05
CA ASN A 2 -1.64 -16.92 -47.42
C ASN A 2 -1.46 -17.67 -46.10
N SER A 3 -0.55 -18.66 -46.09
CA SER A 3 -0.14 -19.38 -44.88
C SER A 3 1.02 -18.62 -44.24
N TYR A 4 0.71 -17.64 -43.39
CA TYR A 4 1.71 -17.04 -42.51
C TYR A 4 1.92 -17.98 -41.31
N THR A 5 2.91 -18.86 -41.39
CA THR A 5 3.37 -19.63 -40.24
C THR A 5 4.18 -18.70 -39.34
N VAL A 6 3.56 -18.21 -38.26
CA VAL A 6 4.25 -17.39 -37.26
C VAL A 6 5.14 -18.33 -36.43
N SER A 7 6.47 -18.20 -36.56
CA SER A 7 7.43 -19.00 -35.79
C SER A 7 7.23 -18.83 -34.28
N LEU A 8 7.38 -19.89 -33.48
CA LEU A 8 7.34 -19.80 -32.01
C LEU A 8 8.33 -18.77 -31.46
N SER A 9 9.49 -18.60 -32.11
CA SER A 9 10.44 -17.55 -31.74
C SER A 9 9.86 -16.15 -31.95
N VAL A 10 9.13 -15.91 -33.04
CA VAL A 10 8.45 -14.63 -33.31
C VAL A 10 7.30 -14.40 -32.29
N LEU A 11 6.56 -15.45 -31.93
CA LEU A 11 5.55 -15.39 -30.86
C LEU A 11 6.17 -15.07 -29.49
N VAL A 12 7.33 -15.63 -29.15
CA VAL A 12 8.05 -15.34 -27.91
C VAL A 12 8.59 -13.90 -27.89
N PHE A 13 9.13 -13.40 -29.01
CA PHE A 13 9.57 -12.01 -29.12
C PHE A 13 8.39 -11.04 -29.03
N VAL A 14 7.26 -11.32 -29.70
CA VAL A 14 6.05 -10.49 -29.63
C VAL A 14 5.41 -10.55 -28.24
N ALA A 15 5.38 -11.71 -27.59
CA ALA A 15 4.92 -11.86 -26.20
C ALA A 15 5.83 -11.12 -25.21
N CYS A 16 7.15 -11.18 -25.39
CA CYS A 16 8.11 -10.43 -24.59
C CYS A 16 7.91 -8.92 -24.77
N PHE A 17 7.81 -8.42 -26.02
CA PHE A 17 7.55 -7.01 -26.30
C PHE A 17 6.21 -6.51 -25.75
N SER A 18 5.16 -7.35 -25.77
CA SER A 18 3.84 -7.01 -25.23
C SER A 18 3.75 -7.14 -23.71
N GLN A 19 4.72 -7.78 -23.04
CA GLN A 19 4.82 -7.85 -21.58
C GLN A 19 5.67 -6.72 -20.98
N ILE A 20 6.43 -5.97 -21.77
CA ILE A 20 7.35 -4.92 -21.28
C ILE A 20 6.62 -3.61 -20.91
N SER A 21 5.41 -3.37 -21.41
CA SER A 21 4.69 -2.11 -21.17
C SER A 21 4.12 -1.97 -19.76
N GLY A 22 3.78 -3.09 -19.10
CA GLY A 22 3.11 -3.07 -17.80
C GLY A 22 4.05 -3.00 -16.58
N GLN A 23 5.10 -3.83 -16.55
CA GLN A 23 6.05 -3.84 -15.42
C GLN A 23 6.80 -2.50 -15.25
N ALA A 24 7.06 -1.77 -16.34
CA ALA A 24 7.85 -0.54 -16.29
C ALA A 24 7.19 0.55 -15.42
N ALA A 25 5.86 0.66 -15.45
CA ALA A 25 5.14 1.66 -14.67
C ALA A 25 5.23 1.41 -13.16
N CYS A 26 5.06 0.16 -12.73
CA CYS A 26 5.19 -0.22 -11.32
C CYS A 26 6.64 -0.19 -10.81
N ASN A 27 7.62 -0.37 -11.69
CA ASN A 27 9.03 -0.19 -11.34
C ASN A 27 9.39 1.29 -11.12
N LEU A 28 8.79 2.20 -11.90
CA LEU A 28 9.05 3.64 -11.80
C LEU A 28 8.27 4.30 -10.65
N PHE A 29 7.08 3.78 -10.33
CA PHE A 29 6.21 4.25 -9.25
C PHE A 29 5.88 3.12 -8.25
N PRO A 30 6.86 2.69 -7.42
CA PRO A 30 6.64 1.62 -6.45
C PRO A 30 5.72 2.08 -5.31
N CYS A 31 4.87 1.17 -4.83
CA CYS A 31 4.00 1.39 -3.69
C CYS A 31 4.73 1.22 -2.36
N VAL A 32 4.39 2.02 -1.36
CA VAL A 32 4.83 1.85 0.02
C VAL A 32 3.72 1.19 0.83
N ASN A 33 4.01 0.05 1.48
CA ASN A 33 3.04 -0.78 2.21
C ASN A 33 1.85 -1.26 1.35
N GLY A 34 2.11 -1.61 0.09
CA GLY A 34 1.11 -2.16 -0.82
C GLY A 34 1.74 -2.85 -2.02
N VAL A 35 0.89 -3.43 -2.87
CA VAL A 35 1.26 -4.04 -4.14
C VAL A 35 0.91 -3.06 -5.26
N CYS A 36 1.85 -2.85 -6.19
CA CYS A 36 1.58 -2.10 -7.39
C CYS A 36 0.89 -2.98 -8.43
N GLU A 37 -0.27 -2.53 -8.89
CA GLU A 37 -1.09 -3.18 -9.91
C GLU A 37 -1.42 -2.15 -11.00
N LEU A 38 -1.73 -2.61 -12.21
CA LEU A 38 -2.19 -1.73 -13.27
C LEU A 38 -3.71 -1.78 -13.32
N ASN A 39 -4.36 -0.61 -13.36
CA ASN A 39 -5.79 -0.55 -13.60
C ASN A 39 -6.12 -0.92 -15.07
N ALA A 40 -7.41 -0.99 -15.39
CA ALA A 40 -7.87 -1.31 -16.76
C ALA A 40 -7.37 -0.34 -17.84
N ALA A 41 -6.90 0.86 -17.47
CA ALA A 41 -6.31 1.85 -18.36
C ALA A 41 -4.78 1.77 -18.45
N GLY A 42 -4.15 0.79 -17.80
CA GLY A 42 -2.70 0.62 -17.75
C GLY A 42 -1.98 1.61 -16.82
N VAL A 43 -2.71 2.31 -15.96
CA VAL A 43 -2.16 3.27 -15.00
C VAL A 43 -1.77 2.54 -13.71
N PRO A 44 -0.56 2.79 -13.14
CA PRO A 44 -0.15 2.19 -11.88
C PRO A 44 -1.07 2.66 -10.75
N SER A 45 -1.54 1.69 -9.96
CA SER A 45 -2.40 1.86 -8.81
C SER A 45 -1.89 1.01 -7.66
N CYS A 46 -2.00 1.52 -6.44
CA CYS A 46 -1.54 0.80 -5.26
C CYS A 46 -2.70 0.13 -4.54
N ASN A 47 -2.60 -1.19 -4.45
CA ASN A 47 -3.46 -2.01 -3.61
C ASN A 47 -2.78 -2.15 -2.23
N CYS A 48 -3.32 -1.48 -1.23
CA CYS A 48 -2.72 -1.43 0.11
C CYS A 48 -2.78 -2.78 0.81
N TYR A 49 -1.75 -3.09 1.61
CA TYR A 49 -1.80 -4.27 2.48
C TYR A 49 -2.93 -4.16 3.52
N PRO A 50 -3.43 -5.28 4.04
CA PRO A 50 -4.39 -5.26 5.15
C PRO A 50 -3.88 -4.43 6.33
N GLY A 51 -4.76 -3.62 6.92
CA GLY A 51 -4.40 -2.67 7.98
C GLY A 51 -3.81 -1.35 7.47
N TYR A 52 -3.77 -1.13 6.14
CA TYR A 52 -3.37 0.14 5.54
C TYR A 52 -4.46 0.69 4.62
N LYS A 53 -4.51 2.02 4.49
CA LYS A 53 -5.41 2.75 3.60
C LYS A 53 -4.64 3.70 2.67
N PRO A 54 -5.14 3.96 1.46
CA PRO A 54 -4.48 4.88 0.53
C PRO A 54 -4.58 6.33 1.01
N ILE A 55 -3.56 7.14 0.75
CA ILE A 55 -3.63 8.59 0.92
C ILE A 55 -4.18 9.23 -0.36
N ALA A 56 -5.26 9.99 -0.25
CA ALA A 56 -5.89 10.66 -1.40
C ALA A 56 -4.94 11.60 -2.17
N THR A 57 -3.99 12.25 -1.48
CA THR A 57 -3.02 13.16 -2.08
C THR A 57 -1.81 12.47 -2.68
N ILE A 58 -1.48 11.25 -2.21
CA ILE A 58 -0.30 10.51 -2.66
C ILE A 58 -0.68 9.03 -2.80
N PRO A 59 -1.32 8.63 -3.92
CA PRO A 59 -1.90 7.30 -4.08
C PRO A 59 -0.87 6.16 -4.02
N GLN A 60 0.43 6.47 -4.17
CA GLN A 60 1.52 5.50 -4.01
C GLN A 60 1.87 5.16 -2.54
N TYR A 61 1.29 5.87 -1.57
CA TYR A 61 1.51 5.64 -0.15
C TYR A 61 0.28 5.04 0.50
N CYS A 62 0.47 3.89 1.13
CA CYS A 62 -0.49 3.29 2.03
C CYS A 62 -0.09 3.61 3.48
N VAL A 63 -0.97 4.31 4.18
CA VAL A 63 -0.80 4.67 5.59
C VAL A 63 -1.49 3.67 6.47
N ASP A 64 -0.88 3.41 7.60
CA ASP A 64 -1.44 2.57 8.64
C ASP A 64 -2.83 3.08 9.07
N ILE A 65 -3.77 2.16 9.22
CA ILE A 65 -5.10 2.45 9.78
C ILE A 65 -4.94 2.35 11.29
N ASP A 66 -5.25 3.42 12.01
CA ASP A 66 -5.26 3.36 13.47
C ASP A 66 -6.60 2.78 13.93
N GLU A 67 -6.68 1.46 14.08
CA GLU A 67 -7.93 0.79 14.46
C GLU A 67 -8.37 1.14 15.89
N CYS A 68 -7.43 1.62 16.72
CA CYS A 68 -7.73 2.10 18.06
C CYS A 68 -8.46 3.46 18.05
N LEU A 69 -8.22 4.30 17.05
CA LEU A 69 -8.86 5.61 16.89
C LEU A 69 -10.08 5.57 15.97
N GLU A 70 -10.07 4.72 14.93
CA GLU A 70 -11.17 4.66 13.97
C GLU A 70 -12.41 3.95 14.51
N ASN A 71 -12.27 3.10 15.55
CA ASN A 71 -13.40 2.38 16.12
C ASN A 71 -14.01 3.14 17.31
N PRO A 72 -15.29 3.57 17.23
CA PRO A 72 -15.94 4.30 18.33
C PRO A 72 -16.12 3.45 19.59
N THR A 73 -16.14 2.12 19.45
CA THR A 73 -16.13 1.21 20.58
C THR A 73 -14.76 0.54 20.61
N ASN A 74 -13.92 0.88 21.60
CA ASN A 74 -12.56 0.34 21.74
C ASN A 74 -12.50 -1.16 21.35
N PRO A 75 -11.77 -1.54 20.27
CA PRO A 75 -11.83 -2.88 19.71
C PRO A 75 -11.28 -3.95 20.67
N CYS A 76 -10.55 -3.52 21.69
CA CYS A 76 -9.91 -4.39 22.68
C CYS A 76 -10.68 -4.48 24.01
N SER A 77 -11.87 -3.87 24.15
CA SER A 77 -12.59 -3.82 25.43
C SER A 77 -12.69 -5.21 26.10
N PRO A 78 -12.29 -5.36 27.39
CA PRO A 78 -11.92 -4.32 28.37
C PRO A 78 -10.43 -3.93 28.39
N PHE A 79 -9.60 -4.49 27.52
CA PHE A 79 -8.17 -4.21 27.42
C PHE A 79 -7.87 -2.92 26.65
N ARG A 80 -6.63 -2.43 26.78
CA ARG A 80 -6.17 -1.28 26.00
C ARG A 80 -5.78 -1.71 24.59
N CYS A 81 -6.21 -0.93 23.61
CA CYS A 81 -5.78 -1.06 22.23
C CYS A 81 -4.46 -0.30 22.04
N CYS A 82 -3.49 -0.95 21.41
CA CYS A 82 -2.24 -0.36 20.97
C CYS A 82 -2.10 -0.54 19.46
N ASN A 83 -2.08 0.58 18.74
CA ASN A 83 -1.89 0.56 17.30
C ASN A 83 -0.46 0.11 16.97
N GLU A 84 -0.32 -0.87 16.08
CA GLU A 84 0.94 -1.32 15.50
C GLU A 84 0.83 -1.25 13.97
N ALA A 85 1.96 -1.22 13.27
CA ALA A 85 1.88 -1.05 11.83
C ALA A 85 1.30 -2.29 11.11
N GLY A 86 0.17 -2.10 10.45
CA GLY A 86 -0.64 -3.10 9.76
C GLY A 86 -1.56 -3.91 10.67
N ARG A 87 -1.64 -3.59 11.98
CA ARG A 87 -2.51 -4.28 12.94
C ARG A 87 -2.54 -3.55 14.29
N PHE A 88 -3.54 -3.83 15.09
CA PHE A 88 -3.51 -3.48 16.51
C PHE A 88 -3.20 -4.68 17.42
N ARG A 89 -2.71 -4.38 18.62
CA ARG A 89 -2.53 -5.32 19.72
C ARG A 89 -3.40 -4.91 20.90
N CYS A 90 -4.08 -5.88 21.50
CA CYS A 90 -4.73 -5.69 22.80
C CYS A 90 -3.76 -6.05 23.93
N THR A 91 -3.59 -5.15 24.89
CA THR A 91 -2.67 -5.36 26.02
C THR A 91 -3.31 -4.98 27.36
N ARG A 92 -2.86 -5.67 28.41
CA ARG A 92 -3.18 -5.33 29.81
C ARG A 92 -2.27 -4.24 30.37
N GLU A 93 -1.16 -3.94 29.69
CA GLU A 93 -0.22 -2.90 30.08
C GLU A 93 -0.82 -1.50 29.91
N ARG A 94 -0.40 -0.56 30.77
CA ARG A 94 -0.92 0.82 30.74
C ARG A 94 -0.31 1.68 29.63
N THR A 95 0.80 1.24 29.04
CA THR A 95 1.57 2.00 28.05
C THR A 95 1.61 1.26 26.73
N CYS A 96 1.07 1.87 25.68
CA CYS A 96 1.34 1.45 24.32
C CYS A 96 2.74 1.93 23.94
N GLN A 97 3.69 1.01 23.82
CA GLN A 97 4.97 1.31 23.23
C GLN A 97 4.74 1.54 21.74
N TYR A 98 4.42 2.78 21.35
CA TYR A 98 4.52 3.23 19.97
C TYR A 98 5.95 2.92 19.52
N ARG A 99 6.16 1.85 18.75
CA ARG A 99 7.46 1.60 18.14
C ARG A 99 7.61 2.60 17.00
N PRO A 100 8.49 3.61 17.11
CA PRO A 100 8.68 4.55 16.02
C PRO A 100 9.26 3.77 14.84
N LYS A 101 8.49 3.62 13.76
CA LYS A 101 8.99 2.96 12.55
C LYS A 101 10.00 3.88 11.87
N SER A 102 11.20 3.36 11.74
CA SER A 102 12.34 3.86 10.96
C SER A 102 12.02 3.96 9.46
N SER A 103 11.16 4.91 9.08
CA SER A 103 11.07 5.52 7.73
C SER A 103 10.07 6.68 7.77
N PHE A 104 10.24 7.63 8.70
CA PHE A 104 9.47 8.87 8.65
C PHE A 104 10.03 9.74 7.53
N ASN A 105 9.31 9.80 6.41
CA ASN A 105 9.41 10.95 5.52
C ASN A 105 8.97 12.18 6.35
N PRO A 106 9.78 13.25 6.45
CA PRO A 106 9.45 14.44 7.23
C PRO A 106 8.12 15.11 6.83
N LEU A 107 7.58 14.82 5.64
CA LEU A 107 6.25 15.28 5.20
C LEU A 107 5.10 14.70 6.03
N TYR A 108 5.21 13.49 6.58
CA TYR A 108 4.13 12.87 7.34
C TYR A 108 3.94 13.53 8.74
N LEU A 109 5.04 14.03 9.33
CA LEU A 109 5.01 14.80 10.59
C LEU A 109 4.30 16.16 10.46
N LEU A 110 4.28 16.74 9.24
CA LEU A 110 3.57 17.99 8.98
C LEU A 110 2.05 17.78 8.95
N LEU A 111 1.57 16.61 8.54
CA LEU A 111 0.14 16.29 8.51
C LEU A 111 -0.43 16.02 9.93
N LEU A 112 0.37 15.46 10.84
CA LEU A 112 -0.06 15.18 12.23
C LEU A 112 -0.01 16.41 13.16
N ARG A 113 0.62 17.51 12.76
CA ARG A 113 0.63 18.76 13.56
C ARG A 113 -0.65 19.60 13.42
N GLY A 114 -1.61 19.21 12.57
CA GLY A 114 -2.83 19.97 12.30
C GLY A 114 -4.06 19.60 13.14
N GLY A 115 -4.00 18.58 14.02
CA GLY A 115 -5.19 17.99 14.64
C GLY A 115 -5.23 18.06 16.17
N GLY A 116 -4.89 19.21 16.76
CA GLY A 116 -4.94 19.42 18.22
C GLY A 116 -5.75 20.66 18.58
N LYS A 117 -7.08 20.51 18.69
CA LYS A 117 -7.99 21.38 19.43
C LYS A 117 -9.06 20.50 20.07
#